data_AF-A0A3M6XLM6-F1
#
_entry.id   AF-A0A3M6XLM6-F1
#
_cell.length_a   1.000
_cell.length_b   1.000
_cell.length_c   1.000
_cell.angle_alpha   90.00
_cell.angle_beta   90.00
_cell.angle_gamma   90.00
#
_symmetry.space_group_name_H-M   'P 1'
#
loop_
_entity.id
_entity.type
_entity.pdbx_description
1 polymer ?
#
loop_
_entity_poly.entity_id
_entity_poly.type
_entity_poly.pdbx_seq_one_letter_code
_entity_poly.pdbx_strand_id
1 'polypeptide(L)'
;MDDGKGGRGRQFDYGDAAKSMQPEWWTAEPLWLTAEKQGLRTAIHMWPGSEAHIGGIDPAFVDKFNANEALDNKVRRILGWLDLPGEDESSDTADSRPQFIAAYVPDVDADGHAYGPNSTYIRSTIREADSMLGMLFSGLEERNLTDVVNVVIVSDHGMATTSTKRLIQLEDLIDTSLIEHTDGWPLYGLRPYDTSKSNVKSLYKNLRKAAKTSKYKGAFEVCLRDDDMPERYHFSVNHRIAPLWIVPTAGWAIVTKDEFNVEAGLEQEISYSPMGLHGYDNQHPLMRAIFVARGPAFPHTPGSLVEPFQNIEVYNIICDSLGLKPASNNGTIRLPLRPSGMHDGSVDVPEDIQDDPSLALPPPDGLIDSSKGASATLPPEVANLANRPDLMVPTEGVPPVSEATPSQIGPSSGSAASPSSEDEEVPETSTDGDEKGKHHTSWWSWVTGKIDAMKGWASSFFGSKDEQKAKDDNQNR
;
A
#
# COMPACT_ATOMS: atom_id res chain seq x y z
N MET A 1 7.36 -2.60 -17.56
CA MET A 1 7.33 -1.25 -18.17
C MET A 1 8.70 -0.81 -18.69
N ASP A 2 8.84 -0.64 -20.00
CA ASP A 2 10.06 -0.27 -20.76
C ASP A 2 10.26 1.26 -20.87
N ASP A 3 11.49 1.72 -21.10
CA ASP A 3 11.85 3.16 -21.17
C ASP A 3 11.58 3.81 -22.55
N GLY A 4 10.96 3.06 -23.47
CA GLY A 4 10.60 3.51 -24.81
C GLY A 4 11.73 3.38 -25.82
N LYS A 5 12.86 2.73 -25.49
CA LYS A 5 13.99 2.54 -26.42
C LYS A 5 14.14 1.12 -27.00
N GLY A 6 13.16 0.23 -26.78
CA GLY A 6 13.05 -0.98 -27.59
C GLY A 6 14.13 -2.04 -27.31
N GLY A 7 14.39 -2.29 -26.03
CA GLY A 7 15.21 -3.42 -25.61
C GLY A 7 15.59 -3.35 -24.13
N ARG A 8 15.00 -4.22 -23.30
CA ARG A 8 15.24 -4.36 -21.84
C ARG A 8 15.55 -3.02 -21.14
N GLY A 9 14.69 -2.02 -21.31
CA GLY A 9 14.74 -0.80 -20.53
C GLY A 9 14.59 -1.07 -19.03
N ARG A 10 14.92 -0.07 -18.21
CA ARG A 10 14.75 -0.18 -16.75
C ARG A 10 13.27 -0.39 -16.43
N GLN A 11 12.98 -1.41 -15.62
CA GLN A 11 11.62 -1.82 -15.26
C GLN A 11 11.25 -1.34 -13.86
N PHE A 12 10.07 -0.72 -13.72
CA PHE A 12 9.43 -0.54 -12.42
C PHE A 12 9.01 -1.88 -11.84
N ASP A 13 9.37 -2.12 -10.58
CA ASP A 13 9.16 -3.35 -9.83
C ASP A 13 8.84 -2.94 -8.39
N TYR A 14 7.56 -3.00 -8.02
CA TYR A 14 7.08 -2.54 -6.73
C TYR A 14 7.65 -3.35 -5.56
N GLY A 15 8.08 -4.60 -5.82
CA GLY A 15 8.67 -5.48 -4.82
C GLY A 15 10.13 -5.14 -4.47
N ASP A 16 10.78 -4.33 -5.31
CA ASP A 16 12.18 -3.95 -5.19
C ASP A 16 12.32 -2.42 -5.08
N ALA A 17 12.53 -1.93 -3.85
CA ALA A 17 12.72 -0.51 -3.58
C ALA A 17 13.88 0.11 -4.37
N ALA A 18 14.95 -0.65 -4.67
CA ALA A 18 16.08 -0.15 -5.44
C ALA A 18 15.74 0.11 -6.91
N LYS A 19 14.64 -0.48 -7.43
CA LYS A 19 14.09 -0.21 -8.76
C LYS A 19 12.92 0.77 -8.73
N SER A 20 12.01 0.65 -7.76
CA SER A 20 10.77 1.44 -7.70
C SER A 20 10.93 2.83 -7.11
N MET A 21 11.86 3.07 -6.17
CA MET A 21 12.09 4.38 -5.58
C MET A 21 13.05 5.27 -6.39
N GLN A 22 13.29 4.93 -7.67
CA GLN A 22 14.07 5.78 -8.57
C GLN A 22 13.21 7.00 -9.01
N PRO A 23 13.70 8.26 -8.87
CA PRO A 23 12.88 9.46 -9.08
C PRO A 23 12.19 9.57 -10.45
N GLU A 24 12.75 8.99 -11.52
CA GLU A 24 12.15 9.02 -12.85
C GLU A 24 10.77 8.37 -12.95
N TRP A 25 10.41 7.47 -12.02
CA TRP A 25 9.07 6.89 -11.97
C TRP A 25 8.04 7.90 -11.46
N TRP A 26 8.46 8.80 -10.57
CA TRP A 26 7.61 9.67 -9.77
C TRP A 26 7.62 11.11 -10.33
N THR A 27 6.84 11.33 -11.39
CA THR A 27 6.89 12.57 -12.17
C THR A 27 5.88 13.65 -11.74
N ALA A 28 5.06 13.39 -10.72
CA ALA A 28 4.09 14.32 -10.18
C ALA A 28 4.60 14.97 -8.88
N GLU A 29 4.04 16.11 -8.50
CA GLU A 29 4.34 16.76 -7.21
C GLU A 29 3.43 16.17 -6.11
N PRO A 30 3.98 15.45 -5.11
CA PRO A 30 3.19 14.93 -3.98
C PRO A 30 2.85 16.02 -2.96
N LEU A 31 1.89 15.72 -2.07
CA LEU A 31 1.44 16.63 -1.00
C LEU A 31 2.59 17.13 -0.13
N TRP A 32 3.52 16.25 0.28
CA TRP A 32 4.65 16.63 1.11
C TRP A 32 5.57 17.64 0.42
N LEU A 33 5.88 17.43 -0.87
CA LEU A 33 6.66 18.38 -1.66
C LEU A 33 5.93 19.73 -1.82
N THR A 34 4.60 19.71 -1.97
CA THR A 34 3.78 20.93 -2.03
C THR A 34 3.84 21.74 -0.73
N ALA A 35 3.88 21.03 0.41
CA ALA A 35 3.92 21.59 1.75
C ALA A 35 5.31 22.14 2.11
N GLU A 36 6.39 21.36 1.93
CA GLU A 36 7.77 21.80 2.19
C GLU A 36 8.15 23.02 1.32
N LYS A 37 7.72 23.05 0.04
CA LYS A 37 7.89 24.23 -0.85
C LYS A 37 7.22 25.50 -0.34
N GLN A 38 6.24 25.38 0.54
CA GLN A 38 5.48 26.48 1.14
C GLN A 38 5.83 26.69 2.62
N GLY A 39 6.92 26.08 3.08
CA GLY A 39 7.48 26.26 4.42
C GLY A 39 6.90 25.35 5.50
N LEU A 40 5.98 24.43 5.17
CA LEU A 40 5.42 23.50 6.16
C LEU A 40 6.24 22.22 6.23
N ARG A 41 6.64 21.83 7.45
CA ARG A 41 7.41 20.60 7.71
C ARG A 41 6.51 19.36 7.63
N THR A 42 7.04 18.24 7.13
CA THR A 42 6.24 17.05 6.81
C THR A 42 6.84 15.73 7.28
N ALA A 43 6.01 14.83 7.80
CA ALA A 43 6.43 13.51 8.28
C ALA A 43 5.64 12.39 7.61
N ILE A 44 6.35 11.45 6.98
CA ILE A 44 5.76 10.42 6.13
C ILE A 44 6.17 9.04 6.62
N HIS A 45 5.20 8.30 7.16
CA HIS A 45 5.36 6.94 7.66
C HIS A 45 4.87 5.94 6.61
N MET A 46 5.81 5.34 5.86
CA MET A 46 5.56 4.23 4.94
C MET A 46 4.62 4.53 3.74
N TRP A 47 4.51 5.78 3.28
CA TRP A 47 3.64 6.12 2.15
C TRP A 47 4.34 5.85 0.79
N PRO A 48 3.66 5.26 -0.22
CA PRO A 48 4.24 5.01 -1.54
C PRO A 48 4.86 6.25 -2.19
N GLY A 49 6.13 6.15 -2.59
CA GLY A 49 6.89 7.23 -3.23
C GLY A 49 7.58 8.21 -2.28
N SER A 50 7.37 8.11 -0.96
CA SER A 50 8.05 8.97 0.03
C SER A 50 9.57 8.76 0.09
N GLU A 51 10.03 7.55 -0.23
CA GLU A 51 11.46 7.20 -0.31
C GLU A 51 12.11 7.54 -1.68
N ALA A 52 11.37 8.17 -2.60
CA ALA A 52 11.80 8.33 -4.00
C ALA A 52 12.43 9.70 -4.36
N HIS A 53 12.81 10.50 -3.36
CA HIS A 53 13.53 11.78 -3.51
C HIS A 53 12.95 12.73 -4.58
N ILE A 54 11.63 12.91 -4.54
CA ILE A 54 10.85 13.55 -5.60
C ILE A 54 11.08 15.07 -5.58
N GLY A 55 11.50 15.64 -6.72
CA GLY A 55 11.56 17.09 -6.90
C GLY A 55 12.66 17.82 -6.12
N GLY A 56 13.59 17.09 -5.50
CA GLY A 56 14.78 17.65 -4.86
C GLY A 56 14.57 18.28 -3.47
N ILE A 57 13.39 18.08 -2.87
CA ILE A 57 13.11 18.44 -1.47
C ILE A 57 12.42 17.23 -0.84
N ASP A 58 13.09 16.63 0.15
CA ASP A 58 12.57 15.50 0.91
C ASP A 58 11.68 15.96 2.06
N PRO A 59 10.73 15.13 2.53
CA PRO A 59 10.03 15.37 3.78
C PRO A 59 11.00 15.53 4.96
N ALA A 60 10.65 16.39 5.91
CA ALA A 60 11.36 16.54 7.19
C ALA A 60 11.66 15.20 7.88
N PHE A 61 10.70 14.26 7.85
CA PHE A 61 10.85 12.91 8.38
C PHE A 61 10.28 11.88 7.40
N VAL A 62 11.05 10.82 7.10
CA VAL A 62 10.58 9.68 6.30
C VAL A 62 10.94 8.38 7.02
N ASP A 63 9.93 7.58 7.35
CA ASP A 63 10.14 6.20 7.77
C ASP A 63 9.91 5.28 6.57
N LYS A 64 10.91 4.43 6.31
CA LYS A 64 10.88 3.44 5.21
C LYS A 64 9.77 2.42 5.39
N PHE A 65 9.29 1.86 4.29
CA PHE A 65 8.27 0.82 4.33
C PHE A 65 8.71 -0.41 5.16
N ASN A 66 8.00 -0.67 6.27
CA ASN A 66 8.12 -1.89 7.07
C ASN A 66 6.75 -2.56 7.26
N ALA A 67 6.46 -3.65 6.55
CA ALA A 67 5.18 -4.35 6.70
C ALA A 67 4.98 -5.07 8.03
N ASN A 68 6.05 -5.31 8.80
CA ASN A 68 5.95 -5.93 10.12
C ASN A 68 5.83 -4.87 11.23
N GLU A 69 5.52 -3.62 10.87
CA GLU A 69 5.39 -2.50 11.80
C GLU A 69 4.08 -2.60 12.59
N ALA A 70 4.18 -2.88 13.89
CA ALA A 70 3.02 -3.02 14.76
C ALA A 70 2.16 -1.74 14.81
N LEU A 71 0.83 -1.90 14.79
CA LEU A 71 -0.10 -0.78 14.73
C LEU A 71 0.04 0.22 15.90
N ASP A 72 0.46 -0.23 17.08
CA ASP A 72 0.70 0.61 18.24
C ASP A 72 2.00 1.44 18.13
N ASN A 73 3.05 0.89 17.51
CA ASN A 73 4.24 1.66 17.13
C ASN A 73 3.85 2.82 16.20
N LYS A 74 2.95 2.59 15.22
CA LYS A 74 2.49 3.63 14.29
C LYS A 74 1.84 4.79 15.03
N VAL A 75 0.96 4.52 16.00
CA VAL A 75 0.35 5.55 16.85
C VAL A 75 1.42 6.30 17.64
N ARG A 76 2.34 5.58 18.30
CA ARG A 76 3.45 6.18 19.05
C ARG A 76 4.35 7.06 18.18
N ARG A 77 4.58 6.69 16.92
CA ARG A 77 5.37 7.46 15.95
C ARG A 77 4.66 8.75 15.54
N ILE A 78 3.38 8.68 15.21
CA ILE A 78 2.54 9.84 14.86
C ILE A 78 2.45 10.83 16.03
N LEU A 79 2.13 10.34 17.23
CA LEU A 79 2.04 11.19 18.44
C LEU A 79 3.40 11.77 18.83
N GLY A 80 4.49 10.99 18.71
CA GLY A 80 5.85 11.47 18.98
C GLY A 80 6.30 12.59 18.04
N TRP A 81 5.83 12.62 16.79
CA TRP A 81 6.03 13.77 15.89
C TRP A 81 5.21 14.99 16.32
N LEU A 82 3.99 14.80 16.84
CA LEU A 82 3.17 15.89 17.38
C LEU A 82 3.70 16.45 18.71
N ASP A 83 4.53 15.68 19.43
CA ASP A 83 5.19 16.09 20.67
C ASP A 83 6.51 16.89 20.44
N LEU A 84 6.98 17.00 19.19
CA LEU A 84 8.12 17.84 18.84
C LEU A 84 7.86 19.34 19.11
N PRO A 85 8.90 20.17 19.34
CA PRO A 85 8.76 21.60 19.57
C PRO A 85 8.14 22.33 18.35
N GLY A 86 7.39 23.40 18.63
CA GLY A 86 6.86 24.29 17.58
C GLY A 86 7.96 25.13 16.91
N GLU A 87 7.62 25.78 15.79
CA GLU A 87 8.55 26.72 15.10
C GLU A 87 9.03 27.86 16.01
N ASP A 88 8.16 28.36 16.89
CA ASP A 88 8.50 29.42 17.86
C ASP A 88 9.45 28.94 18.99
N GLU A 89 9.61 27.63 19.17
CA GLU A 89 10.37 27.02 20.27
C GLU A 89 11.69 26.39 19.80
N SER A 90 11.80 25.99 18.53
CA SER A 90 13.02 25.39 17.97
C SER A 90 13.83 26.38 17.13
N SER A 91 15.04 26.69 17.57
CA SER A 91 16.02 27.39 16.73
C SER A 91 16.65 26.50 15.65
N ASP A 92 16.47 25.17 15.75
CA ASP A 92 16.89 24.22 14.73
C ASP A 92 15.66 23.73 13.95
N THR A 93 15.66 23.93 12.64
CA THR A 93 14.57 23.47 11.78
C THR A 93 14.54 21.96 11.66
N ALA A 94 15.63 21.23 11.94
CA ALA A 94 15.69 19.78 11.81
C ALA A 94 14.66 19.04 12.67
N ASP A 95 14.49 19.43 13.93
CA ASP A 95 13.60 18.77 14.90
C ASP A 95 12.26 19.50 15.12
N SER A 96 11.91 20.43 14.22
CA SER A 96 10.63 21.15 14.28
C SER A 96 9.43 20.25 13.96
N ARG A 97 8.33 20.47 14.69
CA ARG A 97 7.07 19.70 14.57
C ARG A 97 6.46 19.77 13.16
N PRO A 98 6.18 18.63 12.51
CA PRO A 98 5.53 18.61 11.20
C PRO A 98 4.06 19.04 11.29
N GLN A 99 3.57 19.72 10.25
CA GLN A 99 2.18 20.16 10.10
C GLN A 99 1.38 19.25 9.15
N PHE A 100 2.06 18.47 8.31
CA PHE A 100 1.46 17.38 7.53
C PHE A 100 2.08 16.06 7.94
N ILE A 101 1.25 15.12 8.39
CA ILE A 101 1.64 13.75 8.71
C ILE A 101 0.83 12.79 7.84
N ALA A 102 1.50 11.87 7.14
CA ALA A 102 0.86 10.80 6.39
C ALA A 102 1.38 9.44 6.89
N ALA A 103 0.48 8.47 7.11
CA ALA A 103 0.83 7.14 7.62
C ALA A 103 0.04 6.05 6.91
N TYR A 104 0.69 4.92 6.63
CA TYR A 104 0.09 3.78 5.94
C TYR A 104 -0.06 2.54 6.84
N VAL A 105 -1.17 1.82 6.65
CA VAL A 105 -1.59 0.61 7.36
C VAL A 105 -1.89 -0.48 6.32
N PRO A 106 -0.96 -1.42 6.04
CA PRO A 106 -1.11 -2.45 5.01
C PRO A 106 -2.02 -3.63 5.39
N ASP A 107 -2.35 -3.75 6.67
CA ASP A 107 -2.86 -4.97 7.31
C ASP A 107 -4.17 -5.47 6.68
N VAL A 108 -5.12 -4.56 6.46
CA VAL A 108 -6.46 -4.88 5.91
C VAL A 108 -6.38 -5.35 4.45
N ASP A 109 -5.48 -4.80 3.64
CA ASP A 109 -5.26 -5.30 2.27
C ASP A 109 -4.60 -6.68 2.31
N ALA A 110 -3.53 -6.85 3.09
CA ALA A 110 -2.79 -8.10 3.19
C ALA A 110 -3.68 -9.28 3.63
N ASP A 111 -4.49 -9.10 4.67
CA ASP A 111 -5.45 -10.12 5.11
C ASP A 111 -6.63 -10.27 4.14
N GLY A 112 -7.00 -9.21 3.42
CA GLY A 112 -7.97 -9.25 2.33
C GLY A 112 -7.52 -10.18 1.19
N HIS A 113 -6.25 -10.10 0.76
CA HIS A 113 -5.65 -11.05 -0.18
C HIS A 113 -5.54 -12.46 0.41
N ALA A 114 -5.13 -12.56 1.69
CA ALA A 114 -4.83 -13.84 2.33
C ALA A 114 -6.08 -14.71 2.56
N TYR A 115 -7.18 -14.10 3.00
CA TYR A 115 -8.38 -14.77 3.50
C TYR A 115 -9.67 -14.40 2.76
N GLY A 116 -9.66 -13.33 1.96
CA GLY A 116 -10.82 -12.79 1.27
C GLY A 116 -11.61 -11.77 2.12
N PRO A 117 -12.28 -10.80 1.48
CA PRO A 117 -12.98 -9.69 2.15
C PRO A 117 -14.22 -10.13 2.95
N ASN A 118 -14.75 -11.32 2.67
CA ASN A 118 -15.91 -11.91 3.36
C ASN A 118 -15.53 -12.85 4.52
N SER A 119 -14.25 -12.94 4.89
CA SER A 119 -13.76 -13.86 5.92
C SER A 119 -14.08 -13.42 7.36
N THR A 120 -13.97 -14.34 8.32
CA THR A 120 -13.98 -13.99 9.75
C THR A 120 -12.65 -13.39 10.21
N TYR A 121 -11.55 -13.68 9.51
CA TYR A 121 -10.21 -13.13 9.79
C TYR A 121 -10.15 -11.62 9.56
N ILE A 122 -10.64 -11.13 8.42
CA ILE A 122 -10.63 -9.69 8.11
C ILE A 122 -11.43 -8.85 9.12
N ARG A 123 -12.45 -9.46 9.78
CA ARG A 123 -13.17 -8.81 10.89
C ARG A 123 -12.30 -8.61 12.13
N SER A 124 -11.19 -9.33 12.31
CA SER A 124 -10.20 -9.08 13.36
C SER A 124 -9.29 -7.92 12.97
N THR A 125 -8.70 -8.00 11.77
CA THR A 125 -7.83 -6.97 11.19
C THR A 125 -8.49 -5.59 11.18
N ILE A 126 -9.77 -5.50 10.81
CA ILE A 126 -10.55 -4.26 10.87
C ILE A 126 -10.73 -3.76 12.32
N ARG A 127 -10.93 -4.65 13.31
CA ARG A 127 -11.01 -4.26 14.74
C ARG A 127 -9.66 -3.81 15.29
N GLU A 128 -8.57 -4.34 14.78
CA GLU A 128 -7.21 -3.97 15.16
C GLU A 128 -6.85 -2.59 14.58
N ALA A 129 -7.22 -2.32 13.33
CA ALA A 129 -7.14 -0.99 12.71
C ALA A 129 -8.06 0.05 13.39
N ASP A 130 -9.28 -0.32 13.78
CA ASP A 130 -10.19 0.53 14.56
C ASP A 130 -9.60 0.83 15.95
N SER A 131 -9.00 -0.17 16.60
CA SER A 131 -8.30 0.02 17.89
C SER A 131 -7.08 0.94 17.77
N MET A 132 -6.34 0.86 16.66
CA MET A 132 -5.24 1.79 16.32
C MET A 132 -5.74 3.23 16.23
N LEU A 133 -6.83 3.46 15.49
CA LEU A 133 -7.47 4.78 15.39
C LEU A 133 -7.99 5.26 16.76
N GLY A 134 -8.57 4.37 17.57
CA GLY A 134 -8.98 4.66 18.93
C GLY A 134 -7.82 5.16 19.81
N MET A 135 -6.67 4.48 19.77
CA MET A 135 -5.46 4.93 20.48
C MET A 135 -4.96 6.29 19.97
N LEU A 136 -5.00 6.53 18.65
CA LEU A 136 -4.63 7.84 18.08
C LEU A 136 -5.55 8.96 18.56
N PHE A 137 -6.86 8.76 18.54
CA PHE A 137 -7.82 9.79 18.98
C PHE A 137 -7.73 10.07 20.48
N SER A 138 -7.55 9.04 21.33
CA SER A 138 -7.28 9.24 22.77
C SER A 138 -5.98 10.01 22.99
N GLY A 139 -4.90 9.66 22.28
CA GLY A 139 -3.61 10.36 22.38
C GLY A 139 -3.66 11.82 21.92
N LEU A 140 -4.53 12.17 20.96
CA LEU A 140 -4.81 13.55 20.58
C LEU A 140 -5.62 14.30 21.65
N GLU A 141 -6.60 13.64 22.27
CA GLU A 141 -7.40 14.22 23.37
C GLU A 141 -6.55 14.51 24.61
N GLU A 142 -5.68 13.58 25.01
CA GLU A 142 -4.71 13.74 26.10
C GLU A 142 -3.77 14.94 25.90
N ARG A 143 -3.49 15.31 24.64
CA ARG A 143 -2.65 16.45 24.24
C ARG A 143 -3.44 17.74 24.04
N ASN A 144 -4.76 17.73 24.23
CA ASN A 144 -5.68 18.83 23.91
C ASN A 144 -5.65 19.24 22.41
N LEU A 145 -5.34 18.30 21.52
CA LEU A 145 -5.22 18.53 20.07
C LEU A 145 -6.52 18.30 19.29
N THR A 146 -7.59 17.87 19.95
CA THR A 146 -8.89 17.51 19.35
C THR A 146 -9.49 18.58 18.44
N ASP A 147 -9.38 19.86 18.83
CA ASP A 147 -9.93 21.00 18.09
C ASP A 147 -8.86 21.72 17.22
N VAL A 148 -7.66 21.12 17.11
CA VAL A 148 -6.50 21.67 16.39
C VAL A 148 -6.15 20.79 15.19
N VAL A 149 -6.07 19.47 15.38
CA VAL A 149 -5.62 18.53 14.36
C VAL A 149 -6.77 18.12 13.44
N ASN A 150 -6.50 18.20 12.13
CA ASN A 150 -7.37 17.62 11.10
C ASN A 150 -6.91 16.17 10.84
N VAL A 151 -7.78 15.20 11.08
CA VAL A 151 -7.57 13.78 10.78
C VAL A 151 -8.42 13.40 9.58
N VAL A 152 -7.79 12.89 8.53
CA VAL A 152 -8.45 12.38 7.33
C VAL A 152 -8.01 10.93 7.11
N ILE A 153 -8.97 10.02 7.19
CA ILE A 153 -8.79 8.58 7.00
C ILE A 153 -9.26 8.26 5.58
N VAL A 154 -8.41 7.59 4.82
CA VAL A 154 -8.68 7.17 3.43
C VAL A 154 -8.26 5.72 3.22
N SER A 155 -8.73 5.14 2.12
CA SER A 155 -8.15 3.95 1.52
C SER A 155 -7.85 4.25 0.04
N ASP A 156 -6.95 3.47 -0.55
CA ASP A 156 -6.60 3.47 -1.97
C ASP A 156 -7.65 2.75 -2.84
N HIS A 157 -8.16 1.60 -2.39
CA HIS A 157 -9.18 0.81 -3.08
C HIS A 157 -9.95 -0.15 -2.15
N GLY A 158 -11.08 -0.67 -2.65
CA GLY A 158 -11.76 -1.82 -2.03
C GLY A 158 -11.12 -3.17 -2.39
N MET A 159 -11.87 -4.27 -2.20
CA MET A 159 -11.45 -5.66 -2.39
C MET A 159 -12.62 -6.53 -2.87
N ALA A 160 -12.39 -7.50 -3.75
CA ALA A 160 -13.40 -8.44 -4.26
C ALA A 160 -12.96 -9.90 -4.07
N THR A 161 -13.89 -10.81 -3.80
CA THR A 161 -13.59 -12.24 -3.56
C THR A 161 -13.21 -12.95 -4.86
N THR A 162 -12.17 -13.78 -4.85
CA THR A 162 -11.79 -14.63 -5.97
C THR A 162 -12.35 -16.04 -5.86
N SER A 163 -12.33 -16.82 -6.94
CA SER A 163 -12.69 -18.23 -6.91
C SER A 163 -12.02 -19.00 -8.04
N THR A 164 -11.66 -20.27 -7.81
CA THR A 164 -11.22 -21.20 -8.86
C THR A 164 -12.23 -21.30 -10.02
N LYS A 165 -13.53 -21.10 -9.74
CA LYS A 165 -14.62 -21.07 -10.74
C LYS A 165 -14.65 -19.79 -11.58
N ARG A 166 -13.92 -18.74 -11.17
CA ARG A 166 -13.84 -17.40 -11.80
C ARG A 166 -12.42 -17.12 -12.34
N LEU A 167 -11.72 -18.15 -12.81
CA LEU A 167 -10.39 -18.00 -13.41
C LEU A 167 -10.42 -18.01 -14.94
N ILE A 168 -9.57 -17.17 -15.53
CA ILE A 168 -9.34 -17.04 -16.96
C ILE A 168 -7.94 -17.61 -17.25
N GLN A 169 -7.88 -18.71 -17.99
CA GLN A 169 -6.62 -19.30 -18.42
C GLN A 169 -6.08 -18.50 -19.62
N LEU A 170 -4.94 -17.82 -19.47
CA LEU A 170 -4.42 -16.93 -20.51
C LEU A 170 -4.17 -17.66 -21.84
N GLU A 171 -3.66 -18.89 -21.77
CA GLU A 171 -3.33 -19.76 -22.90
C GLU A 171 -4.56 -20.20 -23.72
N ASP A 172 -5.77 -20.06 -23.17
CA ASP A 172 -7.01 -20.30 -23.91
C ASP A 172 -7.42 -19.08 -24.75
N LEU A 173 -6.86 -17.91 -24.44
CA LEU A 173 -7.17 -16.64 -25.10
C LEU A 173 -6.15 -16.26 -26.18
N ILE A 174 -4.88 -16.56 -25.94
CA ILE A 174 -3.74 -16.10 -26.76
C ILE A 174 -2.57 -17.07 -26.68
N ASP A 175 -1.80 -17.16 -27.77
CA ASP A 175 -0.48 -17.78 -27.76
C ASP A 175 0.48 -16.87 -26.97
N THR A 176 0.84 -17.31 -25.77
CA THR A 176 1.70 -16.56 -24.84
C THR A 176 3.12 -16.37 -25.37
N SER A 177 3.59 -17.19 -26.33
CA SER A 177 4.91 -17.00 -26.96
C SER A 177 5.01 -15.73 -27.81
N LEU A 178 3.88 -15.12 -28.16
CA LEU A 178 3.81 -13.84 -28.87
C LEU A 178 4.01 -12.63 -27.93
N ILE A 179 3.95 -12.83 -26.62
CA ILE A 179 3.99 -11.77 -25.60
C ILE A 179 5.39 -11.67 -25.01
N GLU A 180 5.98 -10.47 -25.11
CA GLU A 180 7.27 -10.13 -24.49
C GLU A 180 7.11 -9.84 -23.00
N HIS A 181 6.04 -9.14 -22.62
CA HIS A 181 5.81 -8.68 -21.26
C HIS A 181 4.32 -8.45 -20.97
N THR A 182 3.95 -8.61 -19.71
CA THR A 182 2.63 -8.26 -19.17
C THR A 182 2.83 -7.16 -18.11
N ASP A 183 2.19 -6.01 -18.31
CA ASP A 183 2.07 -4.97 -17.28
C ASP A 183 0.80 -5.24 -16.44
N GLY A 184 0.89 -5.04 -15.12
CA GLY A 184 -0.26 -5.10 -14.22
C GLY A 184 -0.70 -6.52 -13.82
N TRP A 185 -1.54 -6.56 -12.78
CA TRP A 185 -2.26 -7.73 -12.28
C TRP A 185 -3.34 -7.22 -11.31
N PRO A 186 -4.56 -7.78 -11.28
CA PRO A 186 -5.08 -8.89 -12.09
C PRO A 186 -5.50 -8.49 -13.52
N LEU A 187 -5.37 -7.21 -13.88
CA LEU A 187 -5.54 -6.72 -15.26
C LEU A 187 -4.27 -6.99 -16.06
N TYR A 188 -4.39 -7.54 -17.27
CA TYR A 188 -3.23 -7.94 -18.09
C TYR A 188 -3.02 -6.96 -19.25
N GLY A 189 -2.05 -6.06 -19.10
CA GLY A 189 -1.55 -5.17 -20.14
C GLY A 189 -0.52 -5.88 -21.02
N LEU A 190 -0.94 -6.42 -22.15
CA LEU A 190 -0.12 -7.24 -23.03
C LEU A 190 0.80 -6.41 -23.94
N ARG A 191 2.10 -6.70 -23.91
CA ARG A 191 3.11 -6.18 -24.82
C ARG A 191 3.61 -7.30 -25.74
N PRO A 192 3.17 -7.37 -27.01
CA PRO A 192 3.65 -8.38 -27.96
C PRO A 192 5.01 -8.01 -28.55
N TYR A 193 5.81 -9.02 -28.91
CA TYR A 193 7.08 -8.82 -29.63
C TYR A 193 6.90 -8.08 -30.96
N ASP A 194 5.85 -8.41 -31.73
CA ASP A 194 5.43 -7.62 -32.89
C ASP A 194 4.46 -6.52 -32.44
N THR A 195 5.00 -5.32 -32.25
CA THR A 195 4.25 -4.11 -31.87
C THR A 195 3.52 -3.42 -33.04
N SER A 196 3.50 -4.02 -34.24
CA SER A 196 2.82 -3.45 -35.40
C SER A 196 1.31 -3.27 -35.13
N LYS A 197 0.76 -2.13 -35.60
CA LYS A 197 -0.68 -1.85 -35.46
C LYS A 197 -1.56 -2.94 -36.08
N SER A 198 -1.06 -3.63 -37.10
CA SER A 198 -1.69 -4.83 -37.69
C SER A 198 -1.76 -6.01 -36.72
N ASN A 199 -0.65 -6.36 -36.06
CA ASN A 199 -0.63 -7.47 -35.12
C ASN A 199 -1.44 -7.17 -33.87
N VAL A 200 -1.24 -6.02 -33.25
CA VAL A 200 -1.99 -5.59 -32.05
C VAL A 200 -3.51 -5.62 -32.30
N LYS A 201 -3.98 -5.13 -33.46
CA LYS A 201 -5.41 -5.21 -33.84
C LYS A 201 -5.87 -6.63 -34.20
N SER A 202 -4.97 -7.54 -34.56
CA SER A 202 -5.27 -8.97 -34.74
C SER A 202 -5.48 -9.67 -33.39
N LEU A 203 -4.55 -9.49 -32.46
CA LEU A 203 -4.64 -10.01 -31.09
C LEU A 203 -5.91 -9.53 -30.38
N TYR A 204 -6.19 -8.22 -30.42
CA TYR A 204 -7.43 -7.63 -29.90
C TYR A 204 -8.71 -8.30 -30.47
N LYS A 205 -8.77 -8.56 -31.77
CA LYS A 205 -9.93 -9.23 -32.40
C LYS A 205 -10.09 -10.66 -31.92
N ASN A 206 -8.99 -11.39 -31.72
CA ASN A 206 -9.01 -12.75 -31.19
C ASN A 206 -9.49 -12.77 -29.73
N LEU A 207 -8.95 -11.89 -28.88
CA LEU A 207 -9.37 -11.73 -27.49
C LEU A 207 -10.86 -11.32 -27.38
N ARG A 208 -11.33 -10.34 -28.16
CA ARG A 208 -12.76 -9.97 -28.21
C ARG A 208 -13.67 -11.06 -28.78
N LYS A 209 -13.13 -12.04 -29.52
CA LYS A 209 -13.86 -13.26 -29.92
C LYS A 209 -13.91 -14.26 -28.76
N ALA A 210 -12.79 -14.45 -28.06
CA ALA A 210 -12.72 -15.33 -26.88
C ALA A 210 -13.67 -14.88 -25.76
N ALA A 211 -13.74 -13.57 -25.47
CA ALA A 211 -14.68 -12.94 -24.52
C ALA A 211 -16.18 -13.19 -24.83
N LYS A 212 -16.51 -13.65 -26.05
CA LYS A 212 -17.88 -13.95 -26.50
C LYS A 212 -18.18 -15.45 -26.53
N THR A 213 -17.21 -16.30 -26.22
CA THR A 213 -17.42 -17.75 -26.09
C THR A 213 -18.27 -18.08 -24.87
N SER A 214 -18.92 -19.24 -24.85
CA SER A 214 -19.68 -19.68 -23.67
C SER A 214 -18.83 -19.84 -22.41
N LYS A 215 -17.52 -20.10 -22.54
CA LYS A 215 -16.58 -20.25 -21.41
C LYS A 215 -16.30 -18.92 -20.69
N TYR A 216 -16.20 -17.82 -21.43
CA TYR A 216 -15.73 -16.53 -20.90
C TYR A 216 -16.72 -15.36 -21.10
N LYS A 217 -17.98 -15.65 -21.41
CA LYS A 217 -19.02 -14.63 -21.64
C LYS A 217 -19.24 -13.78 -20.39
N GLY A 218 -18.75 -12.54 -20.41
CA GLY A 218 -18.87 -11.60 -19.29
C GLY A 218 -17.82 -11.79 -18.19
N ALA A 219 -16.76 -12.56 -18.44
CA ALA A 219 -15.63 -12.72 -17.51
C ALA A 219 -14.59 -11.58 -17.63
N PHE A 220 -14.48 -10.97 -18.81
CA PHE A 220 -13.54 -9.88 -19.07
C PHE A 220 -13.94 -9.02 -20.26
N GLU A 221 -13.43 -7.80 -20.29
CA GLU A 221 -13.41 -6.90 -21.44
C GLU A 221 -11.99 -6.78 -22.03
N VAL A 222 -11.89 -6.25 -23.25
CA VAL A 222 -10.62 -6.08 -23.97
C VAL A 222 -10.58 -4.68 -24.57
N CYS A 223 -9.54 -3.92 -24.23
CA CYS A 223 -9.35 -2.53 -24.65
C CYS A 223 -8.00 -2.33 -25.35
N LEU A 224 -7.97 -1.47 -26.35
CA LEU A 224 -6.78 -0.92 -26.97
C LEU A 224 -6.56 0.49 -26.41
N ARG A 225 -5.37 0.73 -25.85
CA ARG A 225 -4.98 2.01 -25.22
C ARG A 225 -5.27 3.21 -26.12
N ASP A 226 -4.99 3.06 -27.42
CA ASP A 226 -5.02 4.15 -28.40
C ASP A 226 -6.34 4.22 -29.22
N ASP A 227 -7.25 3.23 -29.11
CA ASP A 227 -8.47 3.16 -29.94
C ASP A 227 -9.79 3.15 -29.13
N ASP A 228 -9.91 2.35 -28.06
CA ASP A 228 -11.21 2.13 -27.36
C ASP A 228 -11.12 1.98 -25.83
N MET A 229 -10.02 2.39 -25.21
CA MET A 229 -9.92 2.53 -23.75
C MET A 229 -10.98 3.53 -23.23
N PRO A 230 -11.81 3.20 -22.22
CA PRO A 230 -12.82 4.10 -21.69
C PRO A 230 -12.23 5.44 -21.19
N GLU A 231 -12.73 6.55 -21.72
CA GLU A 231 -12.23 7.90 -21.43
C GLU A 231 -12.25 8.21 -19.92
N ARG A 232 -13.30 7.77 -19.21
CA ARG A 232 -13.45 7.92 -17.75
C ARG A 232 -12.34 7.29 -16.90
N TYR A 233 -11.56 6.35 -17.46
CA TYR A 233 -10.40 5.79 -16.75
C TYR A 233 -9.19 6.73 -16.79
N HIS A 234 -9.15 7.69 -17.72
CA HIS A 234 -7.98 8.53 -18.02
C HIS A 234 -6.69 7.71 -18.28
N PHE A 235 -6.84 6.44 -18.66
CA PHE A 235 -5.78 5.43 -18.70
C PHE A 235 -5.27 5.13 -20.12
N SER A 236 -4.94 6.18 -20.88
CA SER A 236 -4.43 6.06 -22.25
C SER A 236 -3.21 6.93 -22.54
N VAL A 237 -3.09 8.09 -21.89
CA VAL A 237 -2.10 9.14 -22.22
C VAL A 237 -0.74 8.90 -21.54
N ASN A 238 -0.19 7.68 -21.64
CA ASN A 238 1.17 7.37 -21.17
C ASN A 238 1.78 6.17 -21.92
N HIS A 239 3.06 6.26 -22.31
CA HIS A 239 3.80 5.17 -22.97
C HIS A 239 4.03 3.95 -22.05
N ARG A 240 4.02 4.18 -20.72
CA ARG A 240 4.09 3.14 -19.68
C ARG A 240 2.87 2.21 -19.67
N ILE A 241 1.76 2.62 -20.27
CA ILE A 241 0.56 1.80 -20.40
C ILE A 241 0.72 0.89 -21.64
N ALA A 242 0.52 -0.42 -21.47
CA ALA A 242 0.57 -1.40 -22.56
C ALA A 242 -0.45 -1.07 -23.68
N PRO A 243 -0.19 -1.45 -24.94
CA PRO A 243 -1.06 -1.09 -26.07
C PRO A 243 -2.40 -1.84 -26.07
N LEU A 244 -2.47 -3.02 -25.43
CA LEU A 244 -3.61 -3.93 -25.40
C LEU A 244 -3.84 -4.42 -23.97
N TRP A 245 -5.08 -4.35 -23.49
CA TRP A 245 -5.45 -4.73 -22.12
C TRP A 245 -6.57 -5.75 -22.11
N ILE A 246 -6.44 -6.74 -21.24
CA ILE A 246 -7.54 -7.59 -20.77
C ILE A 246 -7.93 -7.08 -19.38
N VAL A 247 -9.20 -6.71 -19.21
CA VAL A 247 -9.76 -6.16 -17.98
C VAL A 247 -10.79 -7.16 -17.45
N PRO A 248 -10.46 -7.97 -16.42
CA PRO A 248 -11.43 -8.90 -15.86
C PRO A 248 -12.59 -8.18 -15.19
N THR A 249 -13.74 -8.83 -15.18
CA THR A 249 -14.85 -8.45 -14.31
C THR A 249 -14.44 -8.66 -12.85
N ALA A 250 -14.91 -7.82 -11.93
CA ALA A 250 -14.58 -7.95 -10.51
C ALA A 250 -14.84 -9.38 -10.00
N GLY A 251 -13.94 -9.91 -9.17
CA GLY A 251 -13.97 -11.28 -8.67
C GLY A 251 -13.50 -12.36 -9.66
N TRP A 252 -13.13 -11.99 -10.90
CA TRP A 252 -12.39 -12.86 -11.82
C TRP A 252 -10.89 -12.55 -11.80
N ALA A 253 -10.06 -13.55 -12.08
CA ALA A 253 -8.61 -13.38 -12.21
C ALA A 253 -8.07 -14.06 -13.48
N ILE A 254 -6.99 -13.53 -14.04
CA ILE A 254 -6.24 -14.16 -15.14
C ILE A 254 -5.07 -14.92 -14.53
N VAL A 255 -4.81 -16.12 -15.05
CA VAL A 255 -3.71 -17.00 -14.64
C VAL A 255 -3.06 -17.63 -15.88
N THR A 256 -1.74 -17.77 -15.88
CA THR A 256 -1.04 -18.68 -16.78
C THR A 256 -1.14 -20.13 -16.29
N LYS A 257 -0.84 -21.12 -17.13
CA LYS A 257 -0.89 -22.55 -16.74
C LYS A 257 0.14 -22.90 -15.68
N ASP A 258 1.26 -22.17 -15.66
CA ASP A 258 2.32 -22.31 -14.65
C ASP A 258 1.92 -21.67 -13.31
N GLU A 259 1.05 -20.65 -13.32
CA GLU A 259 0.49 -19.97 -12.13
C GLU A 259 -0.83 -20.57 -11.61
N PHE A 260 -1.61 -21.23 -12.44
CA PHE A 260 -2.73 -22.09 -12.02
C PHE A 260 -3.28 -22.84 -13.24
N ASN A 261 -3.26 -24.17 -13.23
CA ASN A 261 -4.01 -24.96 -14.20
C ASN A 261 -5.49 -25.00 -13.76
N VAL A 262 -6.33 -24.20 -14.43
CA VAL A 262 -7.74 -24.02 -14.06
C VAL A 262 -8.54 -25.33 -14.17
N GLU A 263 -8.27 -26.14 -15.18
CA GLU A 263 -8.97 -27.42 -15.40
C GLU A 263 -8.63 -28.42 -14.29
N ALA A 264 -7.33 -28.64 -14.04
CA ALA A 264 -6.88 -29.55 -12.97
C ALA A 264 -7.30 -29.06 -11.58
N GLY A 265 -7.29 -27.75 -11.33
CA GLY A 265 -7.72 -27.16 -10.05
C GLY A 265 -9.22 -27.31 -9.80
N LEU A 266 -10.05 -27.27 -10.84
CA LEU A 266 -11.48 -27.57 -10.74
C LEU A 266 -11.75 -29.07 -10.51
N GLU A 267 -11.01 -29.95 -11.20
CA GLU A 267 -11.13 -31.42 -11.03
C GLU A 267 -10.67 -31.92 -9.65
N GLN A 268 -9.67 -31.26 -9.06
CA GLN A 268 -9.06 -31.64 -7.79
C GLN A 268 -9.56 -30.82 -6.58
N GLU A 269 -10.57 -29.96 -6.80
CA GLU A 269 -11.14 -29.05 -5.79
C GLU A 269 -10.08 -28.16 -5.10
N ILE A 270 -9.05 -27.74 -5.85
CA ILE A 270 -7.98 -26.87 -5.34
C ILE A 270 -8.45 -25.41 -5.31
N SER A 271 -8.42 -24.80 -4.13
CA SER A 271 -8.68 -23.36 -3.96
C SER A 271 -7.56 -22.51 -4.56
N TYR A 272 -7.95 -21.52 -5.35
CA TYR A 272 -7.06 -20.45 -5.81
C TYR A 272 -6.61 -19.54 -4.64
N SER A 273 -5.41 -18.98 -4.75
CA SER A 273 -4.84 -17.96 -3.87
C SER A 273 -4.22 -16.87 -4.76
N PRO A 274 -4.39 -15.58 -4.47
CA PRO A 274 -5.08 -14.99 -3.30
C PRO A 274 -6.60 -15.16 -3.34
N MET A 275 -7.24 -15.02 -2.17
CA MET A 275 -8.68 -15.14 -1.96
C MET A 275 -9.44 -13.81 -2.12
N GLY A 276 -8.73 -12.69 -2.03
CA GLY A 276 -9.21 -11.36 -2.42
C GLY A 276 -8.33 -10.78 -3.53
N LEU A 277 -8.90 -9.91 -4.38
CA LEU A 277 -8.18 -9.11 -5.37
C LEU A 277 -8.81 -7.73 -5.55
N HIS A 278 -8.03 -6.79 -6.07
CA HIS A 278 -8.42 -5.41 -6.36
C HIS A 278 -7.80 -4.92 -7.68
N GLY A 279 -8.05 -3.66 -8.05
CA GLY A 279 -7.56 -3.05 -9.29
C GLY A 279 -8.51 -3.12 -10.49
N TYR A 280 -9.71 -3.70 -10.30
CA TYR A 280 -10.79 -3.73 -11.29
C TYR A 280 -11.35 -2.33 -11.61
N ASP A 281 -12.39 -2.26 -12.44
CA ASP A 281 -13.13 -1.02 -12.73
C ASP A 281 -13.44 -0.22 -11.45
N ASN A 282 -12.94 1.02 -11.40
CA ASN A 282 -13.05 1.91 -10.24
C ASN A 282 -14.50 2.33 -9.91
N GLN A 283 -15.46 2.12 -10.81
CA GLN A 283 -16.89 2.33 -10.54
C GLN A 283 -17.57 1.08 -9.96
N HIS A 284 -16.92 -0.10 -9.98
CA HIS A 284 -17.46 -1.30 -9.35
C HIS A 284 -17.60 -1.09 -7.85
N PRO A 285 -18.76 -1.40 -7.22
CA PRO A 285 -18.98 -1.13 -5.80
C PRO A 285 -17.92 -1.73 -4.86
N LEU A 286 -17.46 -2.95 -5.15
CA LEU A 286 -16.39 -3.63 -4.38
C LEU A 286 -15.02 -2.94 -4.48
N MET A 287 -14.79 -2.03 -5.44
CA MET A 287 -13.53 -1.27 -5.58
C MET A 287 -13.57 0.10 -4.89
N ARG A 288 -14.71 0.49 -4.30
CA ARG A 288 -14.83 1.78 -3.59
C ARG A 288 -13.98 1.78 -2.33
N ALA A 289 -13.27 2.88 -2.11
CA ALA A 289 -12.50 3.14 -0.90
C ALA A 289 -13.30 3.97 0.12
N ILE A 290 -12.82 4.02 1.36
CA ILE A 290 -13.39 4.86 2.42
C ILE A 290 -12.82 6.29 2.38
N PHE A 291 -13.60 7.25 2.86
CA PHE A 291 -13.17 8.60 3.21
C PHE A 291 -13.90 9.05 4.48
N VAL A 292 -13.16 9.39 5.53
CA VAL A 292 -13.70 9.94 6.79
C VAL A 292 -12.81 11.11 7.22
N ALA A 293 -13.41 12.25 7.58
CA ALA A 293 -12.66 13.44 7.99
C ALA A 293 -13.23 14.06 9.27
N ARG A 294 -12.34 14.52 10.16
CA ARG A 294 -12.66 15.20 11.42
C ARG A 294 -11.63 16.29 11.69
N GLY A 295 -12.05 17.44 12.20
CA GLY A 295 -11.17 18.50 12.69
C GLY A 295 -11.74 19.90 12.39
N PRO A 296 -11.03 20.97 12.79
CA PRO A 296 -11.50 22.35 12.59
C PRO A 296 -11.72 22.76 11.13
N ALA A 297 -11.04 22.11 10.16
CA ALA A 297 -11.27 22.34 8.73
C ALA A 297 -12.56 21.67 8.19
N PHE A 298 -13.19 20.80 9.00
CA PHE A 298 -14.41 20.06 8.68
C PHE A 298 -15.54 20.39 9.70
N PRO A 299 -16.04 21.64 9.74
CA PRO A 299 -16.99 22.12 10.75
C PRO A 299 -18.43 21.63 10.50
N HIS A 300 -18.60 20.32 10.43
CA HIS A 300 -19.86 19.63 10.15
C HIS A 300 -20.36 18.89 11.39
N THR A 301 -21.67 18.62 11.44
CA THR A 301 -22.22 17.79 12.52
C THR A 301 -21.63 16.37 12.45
N PRO A 302 -21.15 15.77 13.56
CA PRO A 302 -20.62 14.41 13.53
C PRO A 302 -21.59 13.41 12.90
N GLY A 303 -21.11 12.60 11.96
CA GLY A 303 -21.96 11.73 11.13
C GLY A 303 -22.59 12.41 9.92
N SER A 304 -22.18 13.62 9.55
CA SER A 304 -22.55 14.23 8.25
C SER A 304 -22.04 13.38 7.08
N LEU A 305 -22.93 13.06 6.13
CA LEU A 305 -22.60 12.34 4.91
C LEU A 305 -22.27 13.31 3.78
N VAL A 306 -21.28 12.98 2.94
CA VAL A 306 -20.98 13.67 1.67
C VAL A 306 -21.23 12.72 0.50
N GLU A 307 -21.60 13.26 -0.66
CA GLU A 307 -21.73 12.45 -1.88
C GLU A 307 -20.41 11.79 -2.28
N PRO A 308 -20.42 10.58 -2.87
CA PRO A 308 -19.21 9.93 -3.35
C PRO A 308 -18.43 10.78 -4.36
N PHE A 309 -17.12 10.88 -4.17
CA PHE A 309 -16.20 11.61 -5.05
C PHE A 309 -14.93 10.80 -5.32
N GLN A 310 -14.11 11.22 -6.29
CA GLN A 310 -12.89 10.49 -6.69
C GLN A 310 -11.69 10.88 -5.81
N ASN A 311 -10.80 9.93 -5.52
CA ASN A 311 -9.63 10.17 -4.64
C ASN A 311 -8.68 11.29 -5.12
N ILE A 312 -8.66 11.63 -6.41
CA ILE A 312 -7.94 12.78 -6.97
C ILE A 312 -8.31 14.12 -6.31
N GLU A 313 -9.48 14.20 -5.70
CA GLU A 313 -9.99 15.38 -4.99
C GLU A 313 -9.33 15.59 -3.62
N VAL A 314 -8.81 14.53 -3.01
CA VAL A 314 -8.20 14.56 -1.67
C VAL A 314 -6.99 15.50 -1.62
N TYR A 315 -6.22 15.60 -2.71
CA TYR A 315 -5.08 16.52 -2.79
C TYR A 315 -5.49 17.98 -2.49
N ASN A 316 -6.54 18.47 -3.15
CA ASN A 316 -7.04 19.84 -2.93
C ASN A 316 -7.64 20.02 -1.53
N ILE A 317 -8.35 19.00 -1.00
CA ILE A 317 -8.94 19.02 0.35
C ILE A 317 -7.85 19.15 1.42
N ILE A 318 -6.75 18.41 1.29
CA ILE A 318 -5.62 18.49 2.23
C ILE A 318 -4.89 19.83 2.08
N CYS A 319 -4.63 20.30 0.86
CA CYS A 319 -4.06 21.63 0.65
C CYS A 319 -4.91 22.73 1.31
N ASP A 320 -6.23 22.72 1.13
CA ASP A 320 -7.13 23.70 1.75
C ASP A 320 -7.10 23.63 3.28
N SER A 321 -7.08 22.43 3.88
CA SER A 321 -7.02 22.27 5.34
C SER A 321 -5.71 22.76 5.97
N LEU A 322 -4.64 22.84 5.18
CA LEU A 322 -3.31 23.34 5.57
C LEU A 322 -3.06 24.78 5.12
N GLY A 323 -4.01 25.42 4.44
CA GLY A 323 -3.84 26.77 3.87
C GLY A 323 -2.86 26.85 2.70
N LEU A 324 -2.49 25.71 2.11
CA LEU A 324 -1.56 25.60 1.00
C LEU A 324 -2.19 25.99 -0.33
N LYS A 325 -1.39 26.58 -1.23
CA LYS A 325 -1.75 26.66 -2.64
C LYS A 325 -1.48 25.30 -3.32
N PRO A 326 -2.48 24.62 -3.88
CA PRO A 326 -2.26 23.37 -4.60
C PRO A 326 -1.48 23.58 -5.90
N ALA A 327 -0.63 22.61 -6.25
CA ALA A 327 -0.08 22.48 -7.60
C ALA A 327 -1.18 22.06 -8.60
N SER A 328 -0.91 22.22 -9.90
CA SER A 328 -1.85 21.83 -10.97
C SER A 328 -2.15 20.33 -10.91
N ASN A 329 -3.40 19.97 -10.68
CA ASN A 329 -3.89 18.60 -10.54
C ASN A 329 -5.26 18.44 -11.22
N ASN A 330 -5.85 17.24 -11.15
CA ASN A 330 -7.12 16.92 -11.81
C ASN A 330 -8.37 17.08 -10.92
N GLY A 331 -8.21 17.34 -9.62
CA GLY A 331 -9.31 17.59 -8.69
C GLY A 331 -9.94 18.97 -8.87
N THR A 332 -11.21 19.08 -8.49
CA THR A 332 -12.08 20.26 -8.59
C THR A 332 -12.78 20.65 -7.29
N ILE A 333 -12.91 19.73 -6.33
CA ILE A 333 -13.50 19.94 -5.00
C ILE A 333 -12.54 20.75 -4.13
N ARG A 334 -13.11 21.64 -3.32
CA ARG A 334 -12.44 22.56 -2.39
C ARG A 334 -13.22 22.61 -1.08
N LEU A 335 -12.55 22.99 0.02
CA LEU A 335 -13.23 23.24 1.29
C LEU A 335 -14.03 24.55 1.28
N PRO A 336 -15.11 24.66 2.08
CA PRO A 336 -15.70 23.61 2.92
C PRO A 336 -16.49 22.58 2.10
N LEU A 337 -16.50 21.32 2.57
CA LEU A 337 -17.35 20.28 1.98
C LEU A 337 -18.84 20.61 2.16
N ARG A 338 -19.68 19.99 1.33
CA ARG A 338 -21.14 20.15 1.38
C ARG A 338 -21.78 18.81 1.73
N PRO A 339 -22.24 18.62 2.98
CA PRO A 339 -22.99 17.43 3.34
C PRO A 339 -24.27 17.29 2.52
N SER A 340 -24.60 16.07 2.11
CA SER A 340 -25.87 15.71 1.48
C SER A 340 -26.90 15.14 2.45
N GLY A 341 -26.46 14.75 3.65
CA GLY A 341 -27.34 14.26 4.71
C GLY A 341 -26.59 13.87 5.97
N MET A 342 -27.17 12.96 6.75
CA MET A 342 -26.52 12.27 7.86
C MET A 342 -26.35 10.79 7.49
N HIS A 343 -25.24 10.19 7.90
CA HIS A 343 -25.03 8.75 7.84
C HIS A 343 -25.94 8.08 8.87
N ASP A 344 -26.96 7.36 8.40
CA ASP A 344 -27.99 6.75 9.26
C ASP A 344 -27.58 5.40 9.85
N GLY A 345 -26.40 4.88 9.49
CA GLY A 345 -25.88 3.59 9.93
C GLY A 345 -26.42 2.41 9.12
N SER A 346 -27.30 2.65 8.14
CA SER A 346 -27.59 1.67 7.10
C SER A 346 -26.38 1.57 6.18
N VAL A 347 -25.81 0.37 6.10
CA VAL A 347 -24.76 0.06 5.14
C VAL A 347 -25.44 -0.78 4.07
N ASP A 348 -25.68 -0.16 2.91
CA ASP A 348 -25.86 -0.91 1.66
C ASP A 348 -24.52 -1.59 1.36
N VAL A 349 -24.28 -2.73 2.01
CA VAL A 349 -23.18 -3.62 1.69
C VAL A 349 -23.38 -3.99 0.23
N PRO A 350 -22.46 -3.61 -0.68
CA PRO A 350 -22.62 -4.00 -2.06
C PRO A 350 -22.56 -5.51 -2.11
N GLU A 351 -23.64 -6.16 -2.54
CA GLU A 351 -23.64 -7.60 -2.74
C GLU A 351 -22.44 -7.95 -3.62
N ASP A 352 -21.57 -8.84 -3.16
CA ASP A 352 -20.73 -9.58 -4.11
C ASP A 352 -21.66 -10.54 -4.84
N ILE A 353 -22.27 -10.03 -5.91
CA ILE A 353 -23.29 -10.70 -6.74
C ILE A 353 -22.79 -12.07 -7.25
N GLN A 354 -21.48 -12.33 -7.16
CA GLN A 354 -20.85 -13.55 -7.65
C GLN A 354 -20.48 -14.55 -6.55
N ASP A 355 -20.59 -14.21 -5.26
CA ASP A 355 -20.25 -15.12 -4.16
C ASP A 355 -21.36 -16.11 -3.80
N ASP A 356 -20.93 -17.31 -3.40
CA ASP A 356 -21.79 -18.36 -2.86
C ASP A 356 -22.06 -18.05 -1.38
N PRO A 357 -23.30 -17.86 -0.93
CA PRO A 357 -23.61 -17.55 0.48
C PRO A 357 -23.13 -18.61 1.48
N SER A 358 -22.76 -19.82 1.03
CA SER A 358 -22.17 -20.85 1.89
C SER A 358 -20.70 -20.59 2.29
N LEU A 359 -20.02 -19.64 1.64
CA LEU A 359 -18.69 -19.17 2.06
C LEU A 359 -18.76 -18.14 3.19
N ALA A 360 -19.92 -17.49 3.38
CA ALA A 360 -20.18 -16.70 4.58
C ALA A 360 -20.40 -17.67 5.75
N LEU A 361 -19.41 -17.77 6.65
CA LEU A 361 -19.62 -18.47 7.91
C LEU A 361 -20.82 -17.84 8.64
N PRO A 362 -21.72 -18.66 9.24
CA PRO A 362 -22.82 -18.12 10.03
C PRO A 362 -22.27 -17.24 11.16
N PRO A 363 -23.01 -16.20 11.58
CA PRO A 363 -22.60 -15.39 12.72
C PRO A 363 -22.36 -16.31 13.93
N PRO A 364 -21.31 -16.06 14.73
CA PRO A 364 -21.05 -16.91 15.90
C PRO A 364 -22.27 -16.91 16.83
N ASP A 365 -22.73 -18.10 17.20
CA ASP A 365 -23.87 -18.30 18.10
C ASP A 365 -23.68 -17.48 19.37
N GLY A 366 -24.50 -16.45 19.55
CA GLY A 366 -24.36 -15.52 20.68
C GLY A 366 -24.89 -14.10 20.45
N LEU A 367 -25.13 -13.68 19.19
CA LEU A 367 -25.75 -12.37 18.88
C LEU A 367 -27.26 -12.37 19.14
N ILE A 368 -27.64 -12.50 20.41
CA ILE A 368 -28.94 -12.03 20.91
C ILE A 368 -28.82 -10.52 21.13
N ASP A 369 -29.76 -9.78 20.54
CA ASP A 369 -29.97 -8.35 20.78
C ASP A 369 -29.97 -8.05 22.29
N SER A 370 -28.96 -7.30 22.72
CA SER A 370 -28.83 -6.76 24.08
C SER A 370 -28.66 -5.24 24.02
N SER A 371 -29.60 -4.59 23.31
CA SER A 371 -29.95 -3.19 23.48
C SER A 371 -30.44 -2.86 24.91
N LYS A 372 -29.56 -2.99 25.92
CA LYS A 372 -29.68 -2.43 27.27
C LYS A 372 -28.36 -2.44 28.04
N GLY A 373 -27.84 -1.23 28.23
CA GLY A 373 -26.70 -0.80 29.04
C GLY A 373 -25.97 -1.81 29.95
N ALA A 374 -24.68 -1.98 29.68
CA ALA A 374 -23.68 -2.41 30.65
C ALA A 374 -22.47 -1.47 30.58
N SER A 375 -22.12 -0.84 31.69
CA SER A 375 -20.87 -0.08 31.83
C SER A 375 -19.70 -1.05 31.89
N ALA A 376 -18.89 -1.12 30.83
CA ALA A 376 -17.70 -1.97 30.79
C ALA A 376 -16.48 -1.26 31.39
N THR A 377 -16.28 -1.41 32.70
CA THR A 377 -14.96 -1.18 33.31
C THR A 377 -13.93 -2.11 32.69
N LEU A 378 -12.78 -1.57 32.28
CA LEU A 378 -11.67 -2.32 31.69
C LEU A 378 -11.14 -3.42 32.65
N PRO A 379 -10.67 -4.57 32.13
CA PRO A 379 -10.01 -5.59 32.94
C PRO A 379 -8.73 -5.06 33.63
N PRO A 380 -8.37 -5.52 34.84
CA PRO A 380 -7.25 -4.95 35.62
C PRO A 380 -5.84 -5.10 35.01
N GLU A 381 -5.67 -5.92 33.96
CA GLU A 381 -4.34 -6.22 33.39
C GLU A 381 -3.82 -5.18 32.39
N VAL A 382 -4.66 -4.27 31.89
CA VAL A 382 -4.21 -3.19 30.97
C VAL A 382 -3.57 -2.02 31.74
N ALA A 383 -3.84 -1.88 33.04
CA ALA A 383 -3.43 -0.72 33.85
C ALA A 383 -1.95 -0.73 34.33
N ASN A 384 -1.15 -1.76 34.00
CA ASN A 384 0.20 -1.95 34.57
C ASN A 384 1.34 -2.19 33.55
N LEU A 385 1.12 -1.94 32.26
CA LEU A 385 2.19 -2.00 31.25
C LEU A 385 3.19 -0.83 31.34
N ALA A 386 2.82 0.27 32.00
CA ALA A 386 3.65 1.48 32.14
C ALA A 386 4.84 1.37 33.11
N ASN A 387 5.01 0.26 33.83
CA ASN A 387 6.02 0.11 34.90
C ASN A 387 6.79 -1.23 34.85
N ARG A 388 7.43 -1.55 33.71
CA ARG A 388 8.42 -2.63 33.62
C ARG A 388 9.80 -2.11 33.17
N PRO A 389 10.86 -2.20 33.99
CA PRO A 389 12.20 -1.72 33.63
C PRO A 389 12.92 -2.52 32.53
N ASP A 390 12.50 -3.76 32.26
CA ASP A 390 13.32 -4.76 31.54
C ASP A 390 13.17 -4.74 30.00
N LEU A 391 12.68 -3.64 29.41
CA LEU A 391 12.53 -3.47 27.95
C LEU A 391 13.16 -2.16 27.42
N MET A 392 14.21 -1.68 28.06
CA MET A 392 15.09 -0.65 27.48
C MET A 392 16.19 -1.30 26.65
N VAL A 393 16.32 -0.89 25.38
CA VAL A 393 17.39 -1.25 24.44
C VAL A 393 17.98 0.08 23.93
N PRO A 394 19.32 0.23 23.78
CA PRO A 394 19.99 1.45 24.23
C PRO A 394 19.91 2.64 23.27
N THR A 395 19.80 3.82 23.87
CA THR A 395 20.00 5.12 23.22
C THR A 395 21.49 5.49 23.18
N GLU A 396 22.23 5.04 22.16
CA GLU A 396 23.49 5.69 21.80
C GLU A 396 23.20 6.90 20.90
N GLY A 397 23.66 8.10 21.31
CA GLY A 397 23.58 9.32 20.49
C GLY A 397 23.22 10.61 21.24
N VAL A 398 22.59 10.54 22.41
CA VAL A 398 22.18 11.73 23.18
C VAL A 398 23.15 11.97 24.34
N PRO A 399 23.90 13.10 24.38
CA PRO A 399 24.70 13.45 25.55
C PRO A 399 23.80 13.80 26.74
N PRO A 400 24.14 13.41 27.98
CA PRO A 400 23.26 13.59 29.12
C PRO A 400 23.05 15.06 29.48
N VAL A 401 21.78 15.48 29.50
CA VAL A 401 21.37 16.80 30.02
C VAL A 401 21.71 16.86 31.51
N SER A 402 22.54 17.84 31.89
CA SER A 402 22.92 18.06 33.28
C SER A 402 21.82 18.82 34.02
N GLU A 403 21.37 18.31 35.17
CA GLU A 403 20.40 19.01 36.03
C GLU A 403 20.97 20.36 36.52
N ALA A 404 20.25 21.44 36.25
CA ALA A 404 20.61 22.78 36.69
C ALA A 404 19.66 23.30 37.79
N THR A 405 20.11 23.24 39.04
CA THR A 405 19.46 23.92 40.18
C THR A 405 19.87 25.42 40.18
N PRO A 406 18.97 26.38 40.49
CA PRO A 406 19.17 27.76 40.06
C PRO A 406 20.03 28.63 41.00
N SER A 407 20.81 29.56 40.47
CA SER A 407 21.39 30.69 41.23
C SER A 407 21.78 31.94 40.39
N GLN A 408 21.19 33.05 40.82
CA GLN A 408 21.40 34.50 40.60
C GLN A 408 22.59 35.07 39.79
N ILE A 409 22.22 35.88 38.78
CA ILE A 409 22.67 37.26 38.42
C ILE A 409 24.06 37.78 38.91
N GLY A 410 24.93 38.18 37.95
CA GLY A 410 26.04 39.13 38.19
C GLY A 410 27.04 39.26 37.00
N PRO A 411 27.44 40.46 36.50
CA PRO A 411 28.08 40.59 35.17
C PRO A 411 29.56 41.10 35.12
N SER A 412 30.32 40.68 34.11
CA SER A 412 31.42 41.44 33.42
C SER A 412 31.93 40.65 32.18
N SER A 413 31.85 41.18 30.94
CA SER A 413 32.86 41.93 30.15
C SER A 413 34.12 41.16 29.66
N GLY A 414 34.41 41.14 28.35
CA GLY A 414 35.80 40.97 27.87
C GLY A 414 36.11 40.21 26.55
N SER A 415 35.87 40.85 25.39
CA SER A 415 36.77 40.92 24.21
C SER A 415 37.59 39.70 23.67
N ALA A 416 37.19 39.26 22.45
CA ALA A 416 38.02 39.06 21.24
C ALA A 416 39.05 37.91 21.03
N ALA A 417 39.12 37.52 19.74
CA ALA A 417 40.26 37.00 18.93
C ALA A 417 40.31 35.49 18.57
N SER A 418 40.13 35.22 17.26
CA SER A 418 40.77 34.13 16.47
C SER A 418 42.14 34.63 15.93
N PRO A 419 43.00 33.89 15.17
CA PRO A 419 42.79 32.70 14.31
C PRO A 419 43.79 31.54 14.65
N SER A 420 44.32 30.63 13.82
CA SER A 420 44.29 30.32 12.36
C SER A 420 44.80 28.87 12.09
N SER A 421 44.42 28.30 10.93
CA SER A 421 45.15 27.28 10.12
C SER A 421 45.49 25.92 10.80
N GLU A 422 45.82 24.82 10.10
CA GLU A 422 46.17 24.55 8.69
C GLU A 422 45.84 23.08 8.31
N ASP A 423 46.04 22.70 7.05
CA ASP A 423 45.77 21.39 6.41
C ASP A 423 46.55 20.18 6.98
N GLU A 424 46.07 18.94 6.76
CA GLU A 424 46.85 17.89 6.04
C GLU A 424 46.04 16.64 5.63
N GLU A 425 46.67 15.75 4.85
CA GLU A 425 46.07 14.81 3.90
C GLU A 425 45.72 13.38 4.40
N VAL A 426 44.99 12.67 3.53
CA VAL A 426 44.65 11.23 3.58
C VAL A 426 45.89 10.35 3.29
N PRO A 427 45.95 9.12 3.82
CA PRO A 427 46.29 7.99 2.93
C PRO A 427 45.34 6.78 3.07
N GLU A 428 45.08 6.13 1.93
CA GLU A 428 44.39 4.85 1.82
C GLU A 428 45.28 3.68 2.28
N THR A 429 44.69 2.64 2.88
CA THR A 429 45.12 1.24 2.63
C THR A 429 43.95 0.27 2.72
N SER A 430 43.86 -0.61 1.73
CA SER A 430 42.96 -1.77 1.64
C SER A 430 43.43 -2.98 2.44
N THR A 431 42.52 -3.86 2.88
CA THR A 431 42.53 -5.31 2.53
C THR A 431 41.21 -6.00 2.87
N ASP A 432 40.96 -7.14 2.20
CA ASP A 432 39.72 -7.93 2.18
C ASP A 432 39.24 -8.52 3.51
N GLY A 433 37.94 -8.85 3.53
CA GLY A 433 37.28 -9.71 4.52
C GLY A 433 35.94 -10.24 4.02
N ASP A 434 35.93 -11.40 3.37
CA ASP A 434 34.73 -12.15 3.01
C ASP A 434 33.95 -12.55 4.28
N GLU A 435 32.69 -12.13 4.43
CA GLU A 435 31.73 -12.89 5.24
C GLU A 435 30.32 -12.89 4.63
N LYS A 436 29.82 -14.10 4.36
CA LYS A 436 28.46 -14.31 3.84
C LYS A 436 27.45 -14.29 4.99
N GLY A 437 26.41 -13.48 4.81
CA GLY A 437 25.05 -13.88 5.21
C GLY A 437 24.32 -12.95 6.17
N LYS A 438 23.26 -12.34 5.65
CA LYS A 438 21.87 -12.65 6.04
C LYS A 438 20.91 -12.04 5.01
N HIS A 439 20.06 -12.86 4.42
CA HIS A 439 19.02 -12.38 3.51
C HIS A 439 17.97 -11.61 4.31
N HIS A 440 17.77 -10.34 3.97
CA HIS A 440 16.61 -9.57 4.41
C HIS A 440 15.40 -9.97 3.55
N THR A 441 14.36 -10.54 4.18
CA THR A 441 13.11 -10.91 3.52
C THR A 441 12.09 -9.77 3.65
N SER A 442 11.77 -9.13 2.52
CA SER A 442 10.76 -8.06 2.42
C SER A 442 9.35 -8.67 2.26
N TRP A 443 8.31 -8.01 2.80
CA TRP A 443 6.91 -8.43 2.69
C TRP A 443 6.39 -8.55 1.26
N TRP A 444 6.99 -7.85 0.30
CA TRP A 444 6.67 -8.10 -1.10
C TRP A 444 7.05 -9.51 -1.56
N SER A 445 7.95 -10.21 -0.87
CA SER A 445 8.20 -11.65 -1.07
C SER A 445 7.07 -12.54 -0.55
N TRP A 446 5.99 -12.00 0.01
CA TRP A 446 4.75 -12.75 0.27
C TRP A 446 3.83 -12.73 -0.97
N VAL A 447 3.70 -11.56 -1.61
CA VAL A 447 2.98 -11.39 -2.89
C VAL A 447 3.75 -12.07 -4.04
N THR A 448 5.05 -11.81 -4.18
CA THR A 448 5.88 -12.42 -5.24
C THR A 448 6.36 -13.83 -4.91
N GLY A 449 6.62 -14.14 -3.63
CA GLY A 449 7.12 -15.46 -3.24
C GLY A 449 6.10 -16.58 -3.35
N LYS A 450 4.80 -16.28 -3.43
CA LYS A 450 3.79 -17.27 -3.85
C LYS A 450 3.85 -17.60 -5.33
N ILE A 451 4.24 -16.66 -6.20
CA ILE A 451 4.47 -16.93 -7.64
C ILE A 451 5.69 -17.86 -7.82
N ASP A 452 6.75 -17.67 -7.04
CA ASP A 452 7.89 -18.61 -7.04
C ASP A 452 7.63 -19.91 -6.27
N ALA A 453 6.76 -19.93 -5.25
CA ALA A 453 6.37 -21.16 -4.56
C ALA A 453 5.67 -22.17 -5.49
N MET A 454 5.07 -21.72 -6.59
CA MET A 454 4.47 -22.61 -7.60
C MET A 454 5.51 -23.38 -8.41
N LYS A 455 6.68 -22.78 -8.66
CA LYS A 455 7.84 -23.49 -9.21
C LYS A 455 8.37 -24.53 -8.21
N GLY A 456 8.27 -24.25 -6.91
CA GLY A 456 8.62 -25.21 -5.85
C GLY A 456 7.66 -26.41 -5.77
N TRP A 457 6.34 -26.18 -5.82
CA TRP A 457 5.34 -27.25 -5.76
C TRP A 457 5.44 -28.23 -6.96
N ALA A 458 5.73 -27.71 -8.16
CA ALA A 458 5.97 -28.54 -9.34
C ALA A 458 7.13 -29.55 -9.16
N SER A 459 8.15 -29.22 -8.34
CA SER A 459 9.28 -30.12 -8.05
C SER A 459 9.02 -31.17 -6.97
N SER A 460 7.98 -31.02 -6.13
CA SER A 460 7.67 -31.97 -5.06
C SER A 460 6.59 -33.01 -5.42
N PHE A 461 5.90 -32.84 -6.56
CA PHE A 461 4.91 -33.79 -7.06
C PHE A 461 5.37 -34.68 -8.23
N PHE A 462 6.51 -34.38 -8.88
CA PHE A 462 7.11 -35.24 -9.91
C PHE A 462 8.56 -35.59 -9.57
N GLY A 463 8.78 -36.68 -8.81
CA GLY A 463 10.14 -37.01 -8.36
C GLY A 463 10.36 -38.33 -7.62
N SER A 464 9.77 -39.46 -8.04
CA SER A 464 10.28 -40.80 -7.66
C SER A 464 9.78 -41.92 -8.59
N LYS A 465 10.45 -42.08 -9.73
CA LYS A 465 10.42 -43.31 -10.54
C LYS A 465 11.58 -43.35 -11.54
N ASP A 466 12.81 -43.44 -11.04
CA ASP A 466 13.95 -43.98 -11.80
C ASP A 466 15.16 -44.31 -10.89
N GLU A 467 14.97 -45.18 -9.89
CA GLU A 467 16.07 -45.88 -9.21
C GLU A 467 15.77 -47.38 -9.08
N GLN A 468 15.55 -48.07 -10.21
CA GLN A 468 15.55 -49.55 -10.20
C GLN A 468 15.87 -50.19 -11.56
N LYS A 469 17.00 -49.79 -12.18
CA LYS A 469 17.57 -50.56 -13.31
C LYS A 469 19.08 -50.39 -13.57
N ALA A 470 19.91 -50.54 -12.52
CA ALA A 470 21.37 -50.54 -12.66
C ALA A 470 22.13 -51.42 -11.62
N LYS A 471 21.52 -52.51 -11.15
CA LYS A 471 22.19 -53.55 -10.33
C LYS A 471 21.61 -54.94 -10.61
N ASP A 472 21.92 -55.46 -11.79
CA ASP A 472 21.99 -56.90 -12.09
C ASP A 472 22.61 -57.06 -13.48
N ASP A 473 23.92 -56.82 -13.59
CA ASP A 473 24.80 -57.33 -14.66
C ASP A 473 26.28 -56.99 -14.38
N ASN A 474 26.82 -57.47 -13.25
CA ASN A 474 28.23 -57.92 -13.22
C ASN A 474 28.56 -58.83 -12.03
N GLN A 475 28.11 -60.09 -12.08
CA GLN A 475 28.81 -61.21 -11.45
C GLN A 475 29.44 -62.09 -12.53
N ASN A 476 30.54 -61.62 -13.15
CA ASN A 476 31.61 -62.50 -13.63
C ASN A 476 32.89 -61.74 -14.02
N ARG A 477 33.98 -62.10 -13.32
CA ARG A 477 35.39 -61.69 -13.48
C ARG A 477 35.82 -60.36 -12.86
#